data_AF-A0A1A9UTU8-F1
#
_entry.id   AF-A0A1A9UTU8-F1
#
_cell.length_a   1.000
_cell.length_b   1.000
_cell.length_c   1.000
_cell.angle_alpha   90.00
_cell.angle_beta   90.00
_cell.angle_gamma   90.00
#
_symmetry.space_group_name_H-M   'P 1'
#
loop_
_entity.id
_entity.type
_entity.pdbx_description
1 polymer ?
#
loop_
_entity_poly.entity_id
_entity_poly.type
_entity_poly.pdbx_seq_one_letter_code
_entity_poly.pdbx_strand_id
1 'polypeptide(L)'
;MKVFVIVVLVAQIILATEVLEKELNENNQFYKNTLKEYLEHSYTFAERFAGMCEKVLADLKQHDDGSEFQSQKAELEDVLHYVAAMKKDENEKTLEHMLKLHEILLSAAKEFKETHQAKQTLINQLFEKYGAKVIVHDFRKGFVEYLKNFETNFVEYEQSLSAEQLESQGKLIQWFKEFKEEQSFAKKFTSFVTFFKFFAPNLLKNE
;
A
#
# COMPACT_ATOMS: atom_id res chain seq x y z
N MET A 1 37.66 7.18 36.36
CA MET A 1 36.74 8.28 35.95
C MET A 1 36.38 8.28 34.46
N LYS A 2 37.26 7.88 33.52
CA LYS A 2 36.94 7.83 32.06
C LYS A 2 35.94 6.74 31.63
N VAL A 3 35.96 5.57 32.28
CA VAL A 3 35.04 4.44 31.97
C VAL A 3 33.57 4.81 32.24
N PHE A 4 33.31 5.58 33.31
CA PHE A 4 31.96 5.99 33.69
C PHE A 4 31.33 6.93 32.65
N VAL A 5 32.12 7.84 32.07
CA VAL A 5 31.68 8.76 31.00
C VAL A 5 31.32 7.98 29.73
N ILE A 6 32.12 6.99 29.35
CA ILE A 6 31.84 6.15 28.17
C ILE A 6 30.54 5.36 28.36
N VAL A 7 30.34 4.74 29.53
CA VAL A 7 29.11 3.97 29.81
C VAL A 7 27.86 4.86 29.80
N VAL A 8 27.94 6.07 30.36
CA VAL A 8 26.82 7.03 30.32
C VAL A 8 26.50 7.47 28.90
N LEU A 9 27.51 7.75 28.07
CA LEU A 9 27.31 8.11 26.66
C LEU A 9 26.66 6.97 25.86
N VAL A 10 27.11 5.73 26.07
CA VAL A 10 26.51 4.56 25.41
C VAL A 10 25.05 4.37 25.85
N ALA A 11 24.74 4.52 27.13
CA ALA A 11 23.37 4.43 27.62
C ALA A 11 22.47 5.55 27.05
N GLN A 12 22.99 6.78 26.94
CA GLN A 12 22.28 7.90 26.32
C GLN A 12 22.00 7.65 24.83
N ILE A 13 22.96 7.07 24.11
CA ILE A 13 22.80 6.71 22.69
C ILE A 13 21.72 5.61 22.54
N ILE A 14 21.74 4.59 23.40
CA ILE A 14 20.71 3.52 23.38
C ILE A 14 19.32 4.12 23.62
N LEU A 15 19.16 4.91 24.68
CA LEU A 15 17.88 5.55 25.01
C LEU A 15 17.41 6.51 23.91
N ALA A 16 18.31 7.30 23.32
CA ALA A 16 17.98 8.17 22.20
C ALA A 16 17.54 7.36 20.97
N THR A 17 18.15 6.20 20.73
CA THR A 17 17.78 5.30 19.62
C THR A 17 16.38 4.71 19.85
N GLU A 18 16.07 4.24 21.06
CA GLU A 18 14.72 3.73 21.40
C GLU A 18 13.62 4.79 21.24
N VAL A 19 13.94 6.05 21.55
CA VAL A 19 13.01 7.18 21.33
C VAL A 19 12.80 7.41 19.85
N LEU A 20 13.88 7.51 19.06
CA LEU A 20 13.81 7.73 17.61
C LEU A 20 13.10 6.61 16.86
N GLU A 21 13.27 5.35 17.28
CA GLU A 21 12.60 4.18 16.70
C GLU A 21 11.09 4.14 16.96
N LYS A 22 10.59 4.99 17.87
CA LYS A 22 9.18 5.08 18.25
C LYS A 22 8.53 6.43 17.90
N GLU A 23 9.30 7.43 17.48
CA GLU A 23 8.75 8.67 16.93
C GLU A 23 7.96 8.41 15.63
N LEU A 24 7.00 9.28 15.30
CA LEU A 24 6.24 9.17 14.05
C LEU A 24 7.03 9.76 12.88
N ASN A 25 8.06 9.02 12.46
CA ASN A 25 8.89 9.36 11.31
C ASN A 25 9.30 8.08 10.56
N GLU A 26 9.99 8.24 9.43
CA GLU A 26 10.45 7.13 8.58
C GLU A 26 11.43 6.17 9.28
N ASN A 27 12.05 6.59 10.39
CA ASN A 27 12.94 5.72 11.17
C ASN A 27 12.20 4.74 12.09
N ASN A 28 10.90 4.93 12.29
CA ASN A 28 10.10 4.10 13.19
C ASN A 28 10.14 2.62 12.78
N GLN A 29 10.47 1.74 13.72
CA GLN A 29 10.66 0.33 13.41
C GLN A 29 9.36 -0.38 13.02
N PHE A 30 8.24 -0.01 13.66
CA PHE A 30 6.92 -0.55 13.33
C PHE A 30 6.49 -0.13 11.92
N TYR A 31 6.73 1.13 11.54
CA TYR A 31 6.54 1.61 10.17
C TYR A 31 7.37 0.82 9.16
N LYS A 32 8.69 0.70 9.38
CA LYS A 32 9.61 -0.01 8.47
C LYS A 32 9.20 -1.47 8.26
N ASN A 33 8.85 -2.17 9.34
CA ASN A 33 8.41 -3.56 9.27
C ASN A 33 7.09 -3.68 8.50
N THR A 34 6.10 -2.84 8.85
CA THR A 34 4.80 -2.81 8.16
C THR A 34 4.96 -2.54 6.67
N LEU A 35 5.78 -1.55 6.32
CA LEU A 35 6.07 -1.17 4.94
C LEU A 35 6.68 -2.34 4.16
N LYS A 36 7.72 -2.98 4.72
CA LYS A 36 8.36 -4.13 4.09
C LYS A 36 7.37 -5.27 3.85
N GLU A 37 6.63 -5.68 4.88
CA GLU A 37 5.67 -6.78 4.78
C GLU A 37 4.54 -6.49 3.78
N TYR A 38 4.04 -5.25 3.78
CA TYR A 38 3.03 -4.79 2.84
C TYR A 38 3.53 -4.89 1.39
N LEU A 39 4.75 -4.39 1.12
CA LEU A 39 5.33 -4.46 -0.21
C LEU A 39 5.55 -5.91 -0.64
N GLU A 40 6.12 -6.77 0.22
CA GLU A 40 6.32 -8.19 -0.05
C GLU A 40 5.01 -8.91 -0.43
N HIS A 41 3.92 -8.63 0.29
CA HIS A 41 2.59 -9.17 -0.04
C HIS A 41 2.04 -8.63 -1.36
N SER A 42 2.29 -7.36 -1.65
CA SER A 42 1.67 -6.66 -2.78
C SER A 42 2.41 -6.89 -4.10
N TYR A 43 3.70 -7.22 -4.05
CA TYR A 43 4.53 -7.48 -5.24
C TYR A 43 3.95 -8.56 -6.15
N THR A 44 3.56 -9.69 -5.57
CA THR A 44 3.04 -10.82 -6.36
C THR A 44 1.75 -10.43 -7.07
N PHE A 45 0.91 -9.62 -6.43
CA PHE A 45 -0.29 -9.08 -7.07
C PHE A 45 0.07 -8.10 -8.19
N ALA A 46 0.97 -7.15 -7.94
CA ALA A 46 1.41 -6.15 -8.92
C ALA A 46 1.98 -6.80 -10.18
N GLU A 47 2.86 -7.81 -10.03
CA GLU A 47 3.44 -8.57 -11.16
C GLU A 47 2.37 -9.33 -11.95
N ARG A 48 1.46 -10.04 -11.26
CA ARG A 48 0.36 -10.77 -11.91
C ARG A 48 -0.61 -9.83 -12.63
N PHE A 49 -0.90 -8.68 -12.02
CA PHE A 49 -1.76 -7.66 -12.58
C PHE A 49 -1.13 -7.03 -13.83
N ALA A 50 0.15 -6.64 -13.76
CA ALA A 50 0.90 -6.15 -14.93
C ALA A 50 0.95 -7.16 -16.06
N GLY A 51 1.25 -8.43 -15.79
CA GLY A 51 1.28 -9.47 -16.82
C GLY A 51 -0.08 -9.72 -17.48
N MET A 52 -1.19 -9.46 -16.78
CA MET A 52 -2.51 -9.44 -17.38
C MET A 52 -2.71 -8.17 -18.23
N CYS A 53 -2.37 -7.00 -17.71
CA CYS A 53 -2.46 -5.72 -18.42
C CYS A 53 -1.67 -5.73 -19.74
N GLU A 54 -0.47 -6.32 -19.76
CA GLU A 54 0.35 -6.48 -20.97
C GLU A 54 -0.38 -7.29 -22.06
N LYS A 55 -1.03 -8.40 -21.68
CA LYS A 55 -1.79 -9.23 -22.63
C LYS A 55 -3.05 -8.54 -23.14
N VAL A 56 -3.76 -7.83 -22.26
CA VAL A 56 -4.92 -7.02 -22.66
C VAL A 56 -4.48 -5.94 -23.65
N LEU A 57 -3.38 -5.22 -23.35
CA LEU A 57 -2.84 -4.17 -24.20
C LEU A 57 -2.43 -4.71 -25.59
N ALA A 58 -1.80 -5.88 -25.63
CA ALA A 58 -1.42 -6.55 -26.87
C ALA A 58 -2.64 -6.89 -27.74
N ASP A 59 -3.69 -7.47 -27.15
CA ASP A 59 -4.94 -7.79 -27.87
C ASP A 59 -5.64 -6.51 -28.35
N LEU A 60 -5.71 -5.46 -27.52
CA LEU A 60 -6.31 -4.18 -27.92
C LEU A 60 -5.53 -3.48 -29.06
N LYS A 61 -4.22 -3.68 -29.16
CA LYS A 61 -3.40 -3.16 -30.28
C LYS A 61 -3.63 -3.94 -31.58
N GLN A 62 -4.13 -5.19 -31.51
CA GLN A 62 -4.45 -6.01 -32.68
C GLN A 62 -5.88 -5.78 -33.20
N HIS A 63 -6.80 -5.31 -32.36
CA HIS A 63 -8.23 -5.17 -32.66
C HIS A 63 -8.70 -3.75 -33.05
N ASP A 64 -7.84 -2.73 -32.96
CA ASP A 64 -8.21 -1.31 -33.16
C ASP A 64 -7.12 -0.55 -33.93
N ASP A 65 -7.54 0.13 -35.00
CA ASP A 65 -6.70 0.94 -35.92
C ASP A 65 -6.24 2.27 -35.29
N GLY A 66 -6.56 2.53 -34.02
CA GLY A 66 -5.82 3.47 -33.18
C GLY A 66 -6.65 4.60 -32.55
N SER A 67 -7.99 4.53 -32.49
CA SER A 67 -8.77 5.60 -31.84
C SER A 67 -9.79 5.13 -30.81
N GLU A 68 -10.26 3.88 -30.87
CA GLU A 68 -11.38 3.43 -30.03
C GLU A 68 -10.99 3.22 -28.57
N PHE A 69 -9.74 2.78 -28.30
CA PHE A 69 -9.29 2.40 -26.95
C PHE A 69 -8.09 3.22 -26.44
N GLN A 70 -7.87 4.43 -26.94
CA GLN A 70 -6.67 5.21 -26.61
C GLN A 70 -6.52 5.50 -25.12
N SER A 71 -7.59 5.87 -24.41
CA SER A 71 -7.52 6.14 -22.98
C SER A 71 -7.20 4.88 -22.17
N GLN A 72 -7.79 3.73 -22.52
CA GLN A 72 -7.54 2.48 -21.80
C GLN A 72 -6.16 1.91 -22.12
N LYS A 73 -5.66 2.10 -23.35
CA LYS A 73 -4.27 1.78 -23.70
C LYS A 73 -3.29 2.58 -22.83
N ALA A 74 -3.54 3.87 -22.63
CA ALA A 74 -2.71 4.73 -21.77
C ALA A 74 -2.75 4.28 -20.30
N GLU A 75 -3.93 3.99 -19.74
CA GLU A 75 -4.04 3.49 -18.36
C GLU A 75 -3.32 2.15 -18.15
N LEU A 76 -3.39 1.23 -19.13
CA LEU A 76 -2.65 -0.03 -19.10
C LEU A 76 -1.14 0.21 -19.15
N GLU A 77 -0.67 1.15 -19.97
CA GLU A 77 0.74 1.53 -20.06
C GLU A 77 1.24 2.17 -18.76
N ASP A 78 0.42 2.98 -18.08
CA ASP A 78 0.73 3.53 -16.75
C ASP A 78 0.89 2.42 -15.71
N VAL A 79 -0.01 1.42 -15.68
CA VAL A 79 0.13 0.26 -14.78
C VAL A 79 1.46 -0.46 -15.04
N LEU A 80 1.80 -0.73 -16.30
CA LEU A 80 3.06 -1.39 -16.65
C LEU A 80 4.28 -0.55 -16.24
N HIS A 81 4.22 0.75 -16.44
CA HIS A 81 5.27 1.68 -16.04
C HIS A 81 5.50 1.66 -14.52
N TYR A 82 4.44 1.79 -13.72
CA TYR A 82 4.56 1.79 -12.27
C TYR A 82 5.09 0.46 -11.74
N VAL A 83 4.60 -0.68 -12.24
CA VAL A 83 5.09 -1.98 -11.80
C VAL A 83 6.56 -2.19 -12.19
N ALA A 84 6.97 -1.77 -13.39
CA ALA A 84 8.36 -1.87 -13.82
C ALA A 84 9.32 -0.98 -13.01
N ALA A 85 8.83 0.13 -12.45
CA ALA A 85 9.60 1.04 -11.62
C ALA A 85 9.76 0.55 -10.17
N MET A 86 8.97 -0.43 -9.71
CA MET A 86 9.07 -0.99 -8.37
C MET A 86 10.34 -1.80 -8.18
N LYS A 87 11.03 -1.60 -7.05
CA LYS A 87 12.24 -2.33 -6.70
C LYS A 87 12.20 -2.77 -5.25
N LYS A 88 12.46 -4.07 -5.03
CA LYS A 88 12.31 -4.72 -3.71
C LYS A 88 13.15 -4.09 -2.60
N ASP A 89 14.23 -3.40 -2.96
CA ASP A 89 15.15 -2.76 -2.01
C ASP A 89 14.94 -1.24 -1.87
N GLU A 90 13.99 -0.63 -2.59
CA GLU A 90 13.69 0.81 -2.56
C GLU A 90 12.29 1.06 -1.97
N ASN A 91 12.05 0.65 -0.72
CA ASN A 91 10.71 0.57 -0.11
C ASN A 91 9.85 1.83 -0.25
N GLU A 92 10.37 3.02 0.02
CA GLU A 92 9.59 4.26 -0.05
C GLU A 92 9.17 4.63 -1.49
N LYS A 93 10.09 4.57 -2.45
CA LYS A 93 9.76 4.80 -3.87
C LYS A 93 8.85 3.73 -4.42
N THR A 94 9.07 2.47 -4.03
CA THR A 94 8.17 1.37 -4.38
C THR A 94 6.78 1.63 -3.81
N LEU A 95 6.68 2.14 -2.58
CA LEU A 95 5.41 2.52 -1.99
C LEU A 95 4.71 3.60 -2.83
N GLU A 96 5.40 4.65 -3.28
CA GLU A 96 4.82 5.66 -4.17
C GLU A 96 4.22 5.04 -5.43
N HIS A 97 4.94 4.14 -6.11
CA HIS A 97 4.43 3.44 -7.29
C HIS A 97 3.25 2.52 -6.96
N MET A 98 3.28 1.83 -5.81
CA MET A 98 2.15 1.00 -5.34
C MET A 98 0.91 1.83 -5.05
N LEU A 99 1.09 3.03 -4.46
CA LEU A 99 0.00 3.97 -4.20
C LEU A 99 -0.62 4.46 -5.50
N LYS A 100 0.18 4.72 -6.54
CA LYS A 100 -0.33 5.06 -7.87
C LYS A 100 -1.16 3.93 -8.49
N LEU A 101 -0.73 2.67 -8.36
CA LEU A 101 -1.57 1.53 -8.76
C LEU A 101 -2.90 1.48 -8.01
N HIS A 102 -2.88 1.78 -6.71
CA HIS A 102 -4.10 1.81 -5.90
C HIS A 102 -5.05 2.93 -6.32
N GLU A 103 -4.54 4.11 -6.65
CA GLU A 103 -5.33 5.23 -7.17
C GLU A 103 -6.06 4.85 -8.47
N ILE A 104 -5.37 4.16 -9.39
CA ILE A 104 -5.96 3.64 -10.63
C ILE A 104 -7.09 2.66 -10.32
N LEU A 105 -6.84 1.68 -9.44
CA LEU A 105 -7.85 0.67 -9.07
C LEU A 105 -9.07 1.28 -8.36
N LEU A 106 -8.86 2.25 -7.47
CA LEU A 106 -9.95 2.93 -6.76
C LEU A 106 -10.77 3.82 -7.69
N SER A 107 -10.12 4.51 -8.63
CA SER A 107 -10.78 5.33 -9.64
C SER A 107 -11.68 4.47 -10.53
N ALA A 108 -11.16 3.34 -11.03
CA ALA A 108 -11.93 2.37 -11.80
C ALA A 108 -13.12 1.79 -10.99
N ALA A 109 -12.93 1.49 -9.71
CA ALA A 109 -14.00 0.99 -8.84
C ALA A 109 -15.09 2.04 -8.59
N LYS A 110 -14.73 3.32 -8.50
CA LYS A 110 -15.67 4.45 -8.38
C LYS A 110 -16.50 4.59 -9.65
N GLU A 111 -15.85 4.63 -10.81
CA GLU A 111 -16.52 4.72 -12.10
C GLU A 111 -17.52 3.57 -12.30
N PHE A 112 -17.13 2.34 -11.93
CA PHE A 112 -18.02 1.18 -11.99
C PHE A 112 -19.29 1.36 -11.12
N LYS A 113 -19.13 1.85 -9.88
CA LYS A 113 -20.25 2.10 -8.96
C LYS A 113 -21.19 3.20 -9.47
N GLU A 114 -20.65 4.23 -10.11
CA GLU A 114 -21.44 5.37 -10.60
C GLU A 114 -22.21 4.98 -11.87
N THR A 115 -21.59 4.22 -12.77
CA THR A 115 -22.18 3.87 -14.06
C THR A 115 -23.06 2.62 -14.02
N HIS A 116 -22.91 1.74 -13.01
CA HIS A 116 -23.56 0.41 -12.91
C HIS A 116 -23.39 -0.45 -14.17
N GLN A 117 -22.47 -0.09 -15.05
CA GLN A 117 -22.31 -0.69 -16.35
C GLN A 117 -21.08 -1.58 -16.32
N ALA A 118 -21.28 -2.83 -15.93
CA ALA A 118 -20.50 -3.91 -16.53
C ALA A 118 -20.93 -4.03 -17.99
N LYS A 119 -20.63 -3.03 -18.84
CA LYS A 119 -20.79 -3.23 -20.28
C LYS A 119 -19.96 -4.48 -20.62
N GLN A 120 -20.52 -5.43 -21.35
CA GLN A 120 -19.72 -6.49 -21.98
C GLN A 120 -18.85 -5.86 -23.08
N THR A 121 -17.91 -5.02 -22.67
CA THR A 121 -16.91 -4.42 -23.55
C THR A 121 -15.89 -5.48 -23.88
N LEU A 122 -15.24 -5.31 -25.03
CA LEU A 122 -14.06 -6.10 -25.40
C LEU A 122 -13.04 -6.12 -24.24
N ILE A 123 -12.81 -4.98 -23.59
CA ILE A 123 -11.91 -4.86 -22.43
C ILE A 123 -12.31 -5.82 -21.31
N ASN A 124 -13.58 -5.82 -20.87
CA ASN A 124 -14.03 -6.70 -19.81
C ASN A 124 -13.86 -8.19 -20.18
N GLN A 125 -14.13 -8.55 -21.43
CA GLN A 125 -13.91 -9.91 -21.94
C GLN A 125 -12.42 -10.29 -21.91
N LEU A 126 -11.52 -9.37 -22.26
CA LEU A 126 -10.08 -9.59 -22.22
C LEU A 126 -9.57 -9.77 -20.78
N PHE A 127 -10.02 -8.95 -19.83
CA PHE A 127 -9.67 -9.12 -18.42
C PHE A 127 -10.21 -10.44 -17.84
N GLU A 128 -11.42 -10.86 -18.21
CA GLU A 128 -11.95 -12.17 -17.81
C GLU A 128 -11.15 -13.32 -18.44
N LYS A 129 -10.84 -13.24 -19.74
CA LYS A 129 -9.99 -14.20 -20.48
C LYS A 129 -8.64 -14.41 -19.80
N TYR A 130 -8.03 -13.33 -19.30
CA TYR A 130 -6.72 -13.36 -18.65
C TYR A 130 -6.77 -13.54 -17.13
N GLY A 131 -7.93 -13.87 -16.57
CA GLY A 131 -8.05 -14.36 -15.20
C GLY A 131 -8.15 -13.28 -14.11
N ALA A 132 -8.66 -12.08 -14.43
CA ALA A 132 -8.81 -10.97 -13.49
C ALA A 132 -9.51 -11.39 -12.18
N LYS A 133 -10.58 -12.21 -12.27
CA LYS A 133 -11.31 -12.71 -11.10
C LYS A 133 -10.42 -13.50 -10.14
N VAL A 134 -9.55 -14.35 -10.67
CA VAL A 134 -8.63 -15.17 -9.86
C VAL A 134 -7.58 -14.29 -9.20
N ILE A 135 -6.98 -13.37 -9.96
CA ILE A 135 -5.95 -12.45 -9.44
C ILE A 135 -6.51 -11.60 -8.28
N VAL A 136 -7.69 -10.99 -8.48
CA VAL A 136 -8.33 -10.14 -7.46
C VAL A 136 -8.79 -10.95 -6.26
N HIS A 137 -9.33 -12.16 -6.47
CA HIS A 137 -9.75 -13.04 -5.39
C HIS A 137 -8.56 -13.46 -4.51
N ASP A 138 -7.45 -13.91 -5.12
CA ASP A 138 -6.25 -14.32 -4.40
C ASP A 138 -5.66 -13.18 -3.59
N PHE A 139 -5.55 -12.00 -4.21
CA PHE A 139 -5.10 -10.79 -3.53
C PHE A 139 -5.98 -10.45 -2.33
N ARG A 140 -7.31 -10.38 -2.53
CA ARG A 140 -8.24 -10.06 -1.44
C ARG A 140 -8.11 -11.05 -0.29
N LYS A 141 -8.02 -12.35 -0.58
CA LYS A 141 -7.87 -13.38 0.45
C LYS A 141 -6.59 -13.18 1.26
N GLY A 142 -5.44 -13.07 0.59
CA GLY A 142 -4.16 -12.86 1.26
C GLY A 142 -4.10 -11.55 2.03
N PHE A 143 -4.66 -10.48 1.46
CA PHE A 143 -4.64 -9.15 2.10
C PHE A 143 -5.53 -9.10 3.35
N VAL A 144 -6.66 -9.80 3.37
CA VAL A 144 -7.48 -9.92 4.59
C VAL A 144 -6.72 -10.61 5.72
N GLU A 145 -5.93 -11.64 5.42
CA GLU A 145 -5.08 -12.31 6.41
C GLU A 145 -3.96 -11.38 6.89
N TYR A 146 -3.30 -10.68 5.96
CA TYR A 146 -2.30 -9.67 6.28
C TYR A 146 -2.85 -8.56 7.21
N LEU A 147 -4.04 -8.01 6.93
CA LEU A 147 -4.64 -6.97 7.76
C LEU A 147 -4.94 -7.45 9.19
N LYS A 148 -5.32 -8.72 9.37
CA LYS A 148 -5.51 -9.28 10.72
C LYS A 148 -4.19 -9.32 11.50
N ASN A 149 -3.11 -9.72 10.85
CA ASN A 149 -1.78 -9.73 11.46
C ASN A 149 -1.31 -8.31 11.79
N PHE A 150 -1.55 -7.35 10.88
CA PHE A 150 -1.30 -5.94 11.14
C PHE A 150 -2.06 -5.43 12.37
N GLU A 151 -3.34 -5.78 12.53
CA GLU A 151 -4.11 -5.39 13.72
C GLU A 151 -3.50 -5.96 15.01
N THR A 152 -3.04 -7.21 15.00
CA THR A 152 -2.35 -7.80 16.15
C THR A 152 -1.03 -7.06 16.44
N ASN A 153 -0.19 -6.87 15.42
CA ASN A 153 1.10 -6.19 15.56
C ASN A 153 0.95 -4.75 16.03
N PHE A 154 -0.11 -4.05 15.60
CA PHE A 154 -0.39 -2.70 16.05
C PHE A 154 -0.78 -2.66 17.53
N VAL A 155 -1.57 -3.62 18.02
CA VAL A 155 -1.91 -3.70 19.46
C VAL A 155 -0.64 -3.89 20.29
N GLU A 156 0.30 -4.73 19.84
CA GLU A 156 1.59 -4.91 20.50
C GLU A 156 2.43 -3.61 20.47
N TYR A 157 2.45 -2.92 19.32
CA TYR A 157 3.08 -1.61 19.19
C TYR A 157 2.49 -0.60 20.19
N GLU A 158 1.17 -0.45 20.23
CA GLU A 158 0.46 0.46 21.15
C GLU A 158 0.79 0.15 22.63
N GLN A 159 0.83 -1.14 23.00
CA GLN A 159 1.20 -1.56 24.36
C GLN A 159 2.67 -1.28 24.72
N SER A 160 3.54 -1.13 23.72
CA SER A 160 4.96 -0.83 23.90
C SER A 160 5.28 0.66 24.06
N LEU A 161 4.29 1.54 23.84
CA LEU A 161 4.44 2.99 23.94
C LEU A 161 4.39 3.45 25.39
N SER A 162 5.19 4.46 25.73
CA SER A 162 5.07 5.18 27.01
C SER A 162 3.79 6.02 27.05
N ALA A 163 3.41 6.50 28.24
CA ALA A 163 2.25 7.40 28.38
C ALA A 163 2.40 8.69 27.55
N GLU A 164 3.60 9.29 27.54
CA GLU A 164 3.90 10.48 26.74
C GLU A 164 3.81 10.18 25.23
N GLN A 165 4.30 9.01 24.81
CA GLN A 165 4.20 8.57 23.42
C GLN A 165 2.75 8.33 23.01
N LEU A 166 1.94 7.66 23.83
CA LEU A 166 0.51 7.47 23.59
C LEU A 166 -0.24 8.80 23.41
N GLU A 167 0.06 9.79 24.25
CA GLU A 167 -0.52 11.12 24.15
C GLU A 167 -0.11 11.81 22.84
N SER A 168 1.20 11.82 22.54
CA SER A 168 1.74 12.44 21.32
C SER A 168 1.24 11.78 20.02
N GLN A 169 0.94 10.47 20.07
CA GLN A 169 0.48 9.67 18.93
C GLN A 169 -1.05 9.49 18.90
N GLY A 170 -1.80 10.28 19.67
CA GLY A 170 -3.25 10.10 19.84
C GLY A 170 -4.04 10.02 18.52
N LYS A 171 -3.62 10.73 17.46
CA LYS A 171 -4.26 10.64 16.13
C LYS A 171 -4.08 9.27 15.47
N LEU A 172 -2.88 8.68 15.59
CA LEU A 172 -2.60 7.34 15.05
C LEU A 172 -3.40 6.28 15.83
N ILE A 173 -3.47 6.40 17.15
CA ILE A 173 -4.27 5.50 17.99
C ILE A 173 -5.76 5.62 17.68
N GLN A 174 -6.27 6.84 17.48
CA GLN A 174 -7.65 7.04 17.08
C GLN A 174 -7.96 6.46 15.71
N TRP A 175 -7.08 6.69 14.72
CA TRP A 175 -7.19 6.08 13.39
C TRP A 175 -7.25 4.55 13.47
N PHE A 176 -6.45 3.92 14.34
CA PHE A 176 -6.45 2.48 14.48
C PHE A 176 -7.78 1.92 15.01
N LYS A 177 -8.42 2.62 15.95
CA LYS A 177 -9.75 2.24 16.46
C LYS A 177 -10.79 2.23 15.33
N GLU A 178 -10.82 3.30 14.54
CA GLU A 178 -11.71 3.42 13.38
C GLU A 178 -11.39 2.37 12.31
N PHE A 179 -10.11 2.12 12.06
CA PHE A 179 -9.63 1.11 11.13
C PHE A 179 -10.11 -0.31 11.49
N LYS A 180 -10.08 -0.67 12.78
CA LYS A 180 -10.55 -1.99 13.26
C LYS A 180 -12.04 -2.19 13.03
N GLU A 181 -12.83 -1.14 13.26
CA GLU A 181 -14.29 -1.19 13.14
C GLU A 181 -14.78 -1.26 11.68
N GLU A 182 -13.97 -0.82 10.71
CA GLU A 182 -14.33 -0.85 9.30
C GLU A 182 -14.51 -2.29 8.77
N GLN A 183 -15.67 -2.54 8.15
CA GLN A 183 -16.07 -3.86 7.65
C GLN A 183 -15.94 -3.98 6.13
N SER A 184 -16.00 -2.86 5.41
CA SER A 184 -15.83 -2.83 3.96
C SER A 184 -14.36 -3.03 3.62
N PHE A 185 -14.04 -4.12 2.92
CA PHE A 185 -12.67 -4.38 2.47
C PHE A 185 -12.06 -3.18 1.73
N ALA A 186 -12.81 -2.55 0.81
CA ALA A 186 -12.31 -1.42 0.05
C ALA A 186 -11.99 -0.21 0.95
N LYS A 187 -12.86 0.12 1.91
CA LYS A 187 -12.62 1.23 2.83
C LYS A 187 -11.49 0.90 3.82
N LYS A 188 -11.43 -0.34 4.30
CA LYS A 188 -10.39 -0.81 5.20
C LYS A 188 -9.03 -0.76 4.52
N PHE A 189 -8.96 -1.20 3.26
CA PHE A 189 -7.78 -1.08 2.43
C PHE A 189 -7.32 0.36 2.23
N THR A 190 -8.23 1.26 1.85
CA THR A 190 -7.92 2.69 1.71
C THR A 190 -7.45 3.29 3.03
N SER A 191 -8.09 2.94 4.16
CA SER A 191 -7.67 3.38 5.49
C SER A 191 -6.29 2.82 5.87
N PHE A 192 -6.02 1.53 5.60
CA PHE A 192 -4.69 0.96 5.79
C PHE A 192 -3.63 1.75 5.04
N VAL A 193 -3.88 2.15 3.80
CA VAL A 193 -2.94 2.95 3.02
C VAL A 193 -2.64 4.32 3.68
N THR A 194 -3.62 4.93 4.35
CA THR A 194 -3.37 6.21 5.06
C THR A 194 -2.49 6.07 6.29
N PHE A 195 -2.26 4.86 6.79
CA PHE A 195 -1.27 4.56 7.84
C PHE A 195 0.09 5.18 7.54
N PHE A 196 0.59 5.03 6.32
CA PHE A 196 1.93 5.48 5.95
C PHE A 196 2.07 7.02 6.04
N LYS A 197 0.97 7.78 5.92
CA LYS A 197 0.96 9.25 6.08
C LYS A 197 1.32 9.70 7.49
N PHE A 198 1.09 8.87 8.52
CA PHE A 198 1.45 9.22 9.89
C PHE A 198 2.97 9.31 10.10
N PHE A 199 3.74 8.54 9.33
CA PHE A 199 5.20 8.44 9.47
C PHE A 199 5.93 9.21 8.38
N ALA A 200 5.34 9.28 7.19
CA ALA A 200 5.93 9.95 6.03
C ALA A 200 4.88 10.84 5.36
N PRO A 201 4.58 12.03 5.91
CA PRO A 201 3.50 12.91 5.44
C PRO A 201 3.71 13.43 4.01
N ASN A 202 4.93 13.34 3.50
CA ASN A 202 5.29 13.82 2.16
C ASN A 202 5.01 12.80 1.05
N LEU A 203 4.84 11.50 1.37
CA LEU A 203 4.63 10.43 0.38
C LEU A 203 3.37 10.59 -0.48
N LEU A 204 2.45 11.46 -0.07
CA LEU A 204 1.15 11.66 -0.71
C LEU A 204 0.85 13.14 -0.97
N LYS A 205 1.88 14.00 -1.07
CA LYS A 205 1.74 15.45 -1.29
C LYS A 205 1.53 15.88 -2.75
N ASN A 206 1.32 14.93 -3.67
CA ASN A 206 1.00 15.24 -5.06
C ASN A 206 -0.52 15.08 -5.34
N GLU A 207 -1.35 15.72 -4.52
CA GLU A 207 -2.74 16.06 -4.84
C GLU A 207 -2.82 17.54 -5.22
#